data_AF-A0AAW9I9Z5-F1
#
_entry.id   AF-A0AAW9I9Z5-F1
#
_cell.length_a   1.000
_cell.length_b   1.000
_cell.length_c   1.000
_cell.angle_alpha   90.00
_cell.angle_beta   90.00
_cell.angle_gamma   90.00
#
_symmetry.space_group_name_H-M   'P 1'
#
loop_
_entity.id
_entity.type
_entity.pdbx_description
1 polymer ?
#
loop_
_entity_poly.entity_id
_entity_poly.type
_entity_poly.pdbx_seq_one_letter_code
_entity_poly.pdbx_strand_id
1 'polypeptide(L)'
;IVDTPGHSDFSSEVERVIKTVDTVVLLVDASEGPMPQTRFVLQKSLELGLRPILFINKIDKSDQRAEEVVDEVFDLFVDLNATDEQCEFPIIYGIAKQGIAKREMEDDSTDLSPLFETIVDHTSAYPDYD
;
A
#
# COMPACT_ATOMS: atom_id res chain seq x y z
N ILE A 1 -4.84 -6.31 -11.23
CA ILE A 1 -5.18 -5.94 -9.83
C ILE A 1 -5.96 -7.10 -9.24
N VAL A 2 -5.50 -7.65 -8.13
CA VAL A 2 -6.20 -8.71 -7.38
C VAL A 2 -6.59 -8.13 -6.02
N ASP A 3 -7.84 -8.30 -5.63
CA ASP A 3 -8.33 -7.88 -4.32
C ASP A 3 -8.23 -9.05 -3.34
N THR A 4 -7.66 -8.82 -2.16
CA THR A 4 -7.42 -9.86 -1.14
C THR A 4 -8.42 -9.72 0.00
N PRO A 5 -9.05 -10.82 0.47
CA PRO A 5 -9.82 -10.80 1.72
C PRO A 5 -8.94 -10.38 2.90
N GLY A 6 -9.41 -9.42 3.71
CA GLY A 6 -8.61 -8.79 4.78
C GLY A 6 -8.56 -9.53 6.12
N HIS A 7 -8.94 -10.83 6.19
CA HIS A 7 -8.98 -11.56 7.47
C HIS A 7 -8.15 -12.84 7.46
N SER A 8 -7.52 -13.15 8.59
CA SER A 8 -6.67 -14.32 8.83
C SER A 8 -7.33 -15.66 8.48
N ASP A 9 -8.66 -15.70 8.50
CA ASP A 9 -9.47 -16.86 8.15
C ASP A 9 -9.31 -17.29 6.68
N PHE A 10 -8.73 -16.43 5.82
CA PHE A 10 -8.46 -16.71 4.40
C PHE A 10 -6.97 -16.93 4.08
N SER A 11 -6.16 -17.28 5.08
CA SER A 11 -4.69 -17.41 4.96
C SER A 11 -4.21 -18.20 3.73
N SER A 12 -4.85 -19.34 3.41
CA SER A 12 -4.46 -20.17 2.27
C SER A 12 -4.82 -19.59 0.89
N GLU A 13 -5.83 -18.73 0.80
CA GLU A 13 -6.20 -18.02 -0.44
C GLU A 13 -5.30 -16.81 -0.65
N VAL A 14 -5.06 -16.05 0.43
CA VAL A 14 -4.16 -14.90 0.45
C VAL A 14 -2.76 -15.30 -0.01
N GLU A 15 -2.18 -16.39 0.52
CA GLU A 15 -0.86 -16.84 0.11
C GLU A 15 -0.77 -17.23 -1.37
N ARG A 16 -1.85 -17.76 -1.96
CA ARG A 16 -1.87 -18.09 -3.40
C ARG A 16 -1.92 -16.83 -4.25
N VAL A 17 -2.68 -15.83 -3.82
CA VAL A 17 -2.80 -14.54 -4.53
C VAL A 17 -1.51 -13.75 -4.49
N ILE A 18 -0.86 -13.67 -3.32
CA ILE A 18 0.39 -12.91 -3.18
C ILE A 18 1.50 -13.49 -4.08
N LYS A 19 1.50 -14.80 -4.33
CA LYS A 19 2.44 -15.45 -5.26
C LYS A 19 2.24 -15.10 -6.74
N THR A 20 1.14 -14.47 -7.10
CA THR A 20 0.82 -14.11 -8.50
C THR A 20 0.93 -12.62 -8.79
N VAL A 21 1.40 -11.82 -7.84
CA VAL A 21 1.51 -10.36 -7.98
C VAL A 21 2.96 -9.90 -7.80
N ASP A 22 3.32 -8.82 -8.49
CA ASP A 22 4.66 -8.24 -8.45
C ASP A 22 4.82 -7.16 -7.38
N THR A 23 3.71 -6.62 -6.87
CA THR A 23 3.67 -5.63 -5.79
C THR A 23 2.32 -5.68 -5.06
N VAL A 24 2.22 -4.95 -3.96
CA VAL A 24 0.99 -4.76 -3.18
C VAL A 24 0.76 -3.28 -2.92
N VAL A 25 -0.50 -2.84 -2.97
CA VAL A 25 -0.90 -1.51 -2.53
C VAL A 25 -1.49 -1.62 -1.13
N LEU A 26 -0.78 -1.07 -0.14
CA LEU A 26 -1.21 -1.02 1.25
C LEU A 26 -2.12 0.20 1.46
N LEU A 27 -3.42 -0.04 1.57
CA LEU A 27 -4.42 1.00 1.79
C LEU A 27 -4.59 1.27 3.30
N VAL A 28 -4.34 2.50 3.73
CA VAL A 28 -4.43 2.91 5.14
C VAL A 28 -5.29 4.17 5.26
N ASP A 29 -6.13 4.27 6.30
CA ASP A 29 -6.94 5.46 6.57
C ASP A 29 -6.08 6.54 7.25
N ALA A 30 -6.14 7.78 6.74
CA ALA A 30 -5.35 8.90 7.21
C ALA A 30 -5.66 9.34 8.65
N SER A 31 -6.80 8.93 9.22
CA SER A 31 -7.16 9.21 10.62
C SER A 31 -6.96 7.99 11.52
N GLU A 32 -7.24 6.78 11.04
CA GLU A 32 -7.23 5.57 11.88
C GLU A 32 -5.84 4.93 11.98
N GLY A 33 -5.05 4.94 10.90
CA GLY A 33 -3.76 4.26 10.84
C GLY A 33 -3.84 2.77 10.49
N PRO A 34 -2.71 2.03 10.58
CA PRO A 34 -2.67 0.62 10.21
C PRO A 34 -3.42 -0.26 11.21
N MET A 35 -4.34 -1.07 10.71
CA MET A 35 -5.17 -1.95 11.54
C MET A 35 -4.53 -3.33 11.75
N PRO A 36 -4.74 -4.00 12.91
CA PRO A 36 -4.16 -5.31 13.20
C PRO A 36 -4.45 -6.39 12.15
N GLN A 37 -5.59 -6.30 11.48
CA GLN A 37 -6.02 -7.25 10.44
C GLN A 37 -5.09 -7.20 9.21
N THR A 38 -4.55 -6.03 8.89
CA THR A 38 -3.66 -5.82 7.73
C THR A 38 -2.27 -6.43 7.94
N ARG A 39 -1.86 -6.61 9.22
CA ARG A 39 -0.53 -7.12 9.60
C ARG A 39 -0.21 -8.47 8.98
N PHE A 40 -1.16 -9.41 8.98
CA PHE A 40 -0.91 -10.77 8.49
C PHE A 40 -0.63 -10.79 6.98
N VAL A 41 -1.45 -10.10 6.19
CA VAL A 41 -1.31 -10.04 4.72
C VAL A 41 -0.03 -9.30 4.33
N LEU A 42 0.26 -8.19 5.01
CA LEU A 42 1.48 -7.42 4.81
C LEU A 42 2.72 -8.25 5.15
N GLN A 43 2.73 -8.95 6.28
CA GLN A 43 3.83 -9.83 6.68
C GLN A 43 4.12 -10.87 5.60
N LYS A 44 3.09 -11.54 5.07
CA LYS A 44 3.26 -12.55 4.00
C LYS A 44 3.78 -11.94 2.70
N SER A 45 3.39 -10.70 2.40
CA SER A 45 3.89 -9.97 1.23
C SER A 45 5.38 -9.63 1.38
N LEU A 46 5.79 -9.16 2.56
CA LEU A 46 7.18 -8.84 2.88
C LEU A 46 8.07 -10.08 2.91
N GLU A 47 7.59 -11.21 3.47
CA GLU A 47 8.28 -12.50 3.48
C GLU A 47 8.56 -13.03 2.06
N LEU A 48 7.73 -12.66 1.08
CA LEU A 48 7.91 -13.01 -0.34
C LEU A 48 8.79 -12.00 -1.10
N GLY A 49 9.34 -11.00 -0.41
CA GLY A 49 10.22 -9.98 -0.99
C GLY A 49 9.46 -8.91 -1.79
N LEU A 50 8.12 -8.87 -1.71
CA LEU A 50 7.36 -7.83 -2.40
C LEU A 50 7.66 -6.46 -1.78
N ARG A 51 7.64 -5.44 -2.63
CA ARG A 51 7.85 -4.04 -2.25
C ARG A 51 6.52 -3.30 -2.29
N PRO A 52 5.91 -2.98 -1.13
CA PRO A 52 4.61 -2.33 -1.09
C PRO A 52 4.63 -0.90 -1.65
N ILE A 53 3.45 -0.40 -2.03
CA ILE A 53 3.14 1.01 -2.25
C ILE A 53 2.17 1.42 -1.14
N LEU A 54 2.46 2.47 -0.38
CA LEU A 54 1.56 2.97 0.66
C LEU A 54 0.55 3.95 0.05
N PHE A 55 -0.74 3.69 0.23
CA PHE A 55 -1.81 4.61 -0.13
C PHE A 55 -2.56 5.09 1.11
N ILE A 56 -2.31 6.33 1.52
CA ILE A 56 -2.99 7.03 2.61
C ILE A 56 -4.30 7.63 2.09
N ASN A 57 -5.42 7.07 2.52
CA ASN A 57 -6.75 7.39 2.01
C ASN A 57 -7.57 8.22 3.01
N LYS A 58 -8.59 8.90 2.50
CA LYS A 58 -9.52 9.76 3.25
C LYS A 58 -8.85 10.99 3.85
N ILE A 59 -7.90 11.57 3.11
CA ILE A 59 -7.22 12.82 3.47
C ILE A 59 -8.17 14.05 3.51
N ASP A 60 -9.43 13.88 3.07
CA ASP A 60 -10.49 14.90 3.15
C ASP A 60 -11.08 15.07 4.55
N LYS A 61 -10.81 14.15 5.48
CA LYS A 61 -11.31 14.25 6.84
C LYS A 61 -10.60 15.37 7.61
N SER A 62 -11.35 16.10 8.41
CA SER A 62 -10.81 17.19 9.24
C SER A 62 -9.90 16.73 10.38
N ASP A 63 -10.02 15.47 10.79
CA ASP A 63 -9.23 14.83 11.85
C ASP A 63 -8.09 13.95 11.28
N GLN A 64 -7.75 14.13 10.00
CA GLN A 64 -6.64 13.41 9.39
C GLN A 64 -5.32 13.72 10.09
N ARG A 65 -4.46 12.71 10.18
CA ARG A 65 -3.12 12.75 10.78
C ARG A 65 -2.14 11.96 9.91
N ALA A 66 -2.17 12.24 8.60
CA ALA A 66 -1.48 11.44 7.58
C ALA A 66 0.02 11.25 7.85
N GLU A 67 0.72 12.29 8.34
CA GLU A 67 2.15 12.19 8.71
C GLU A 67 2.37 11.18 9.84
N GLU A 68 1.60 11.25 10.91
CA GLU A 68 1.68 10.30 12.04
C GLU A 68 1.35 8.87 11.58
N VAL A 69 0.36 8.71 10.70
CA VAL A 69 0.00 7.40 10.14
C VAL A 69 1.12 6.82 9.29
N VAL A 70 1.83 7.66 8.54
CA VAL A 70 3.00 7.22 7.76
C VAL A 70 4.07 6.68 8.71
N ASP A 71 4.37 7.38 9.80
CA ASP A 71 5.30 6.90 10.84
C ASP A 71 4.85 5.58 11.47
N GLU A 72 3.56 5.44 11.81
CA GLU A 72 3.00 4.18 12.33
C GLU A 72 3.14 3.02 11.34
N VAL A 73 3.02 3.28 10.04
CA VAL A 73 3.23 2.27 8.99
C VAL A 73 4.70 1.90 8.88
N PHE A 74 5.63 2.86 8.98
CA PHE A 74 7.06 2.57 9.03
C PHE A 74 7.41 1.67 10.21
N ASP A 75 6.92 1.99 11.41
CA ASP A 75 7.11 1.16 12.60
C ASP A 75 6.56 -0.27 12.38
N LEU A 76 5.39 -0.39 11.75
CA LEU A 76 4.82 -1.69 11.39
C LEU A 76 5.72 -2.48 10.44
N PHE A 77 6.36 -1.85 9.46
CA PHE A 77 7.28 -2.53 8.54
C PHE A 77 8.51 -3.04 9.28
N VAL A 78 9.08 -2.24 10.18
CA VAL A 78 10.21 -2.63 11.03
C VAL A 78 9.83 -3.80 11.94
N ASP A 79 8.66 -3.73 12.59
CA ASP A 79 8.10 -4.81 13.42
C ASP A 79 7.89 -6.12 12.66
N LEU A 80 7.69 -6.03 11.35
CA LEU A 80 7.52 -7.17 10.44
C LEU A 80 8.83 -7.64 9.81
N ASN A 81 9.97 -7.07 10.21
CA ASN A 81 11.31 -7.36 9.67
C ASN A 81 11.41 -7.07 8.16
N ALA A 82 10.81 -5.97 7.70
CA ALA A 82 11.03 -5.47 6.35
C ALA A 82 12.52 -5.18 6.11
N THR A 83 12.98 -5.43 4.89
CA THR A 83 14.31 -5.04 4.44
C THR A 83 14.38 -3.53 4.17
N ASP A 84 15.59 -2.95 4.12
CA ASP A 84 15.78 -1.52 3.83
C ASP A 84 15.09 -1.11 2.50
N GLU A 85 15.22 -1.93 1.45
CA GLU A 85 14.58 -1.70 0.15
C GLU A 85 13.03 -1.75 0.24
N GLN A 86 12.49 -2.56 1.14
CA GLN A 86 11.05 -2.62 1.39
C GLN A 86 10.56 -1.45 2.24
N CYS A 87 11.42 -0.80 3.01
CA CYS A 87 11.11 0.43 3.74
C CYS A 87 11.15 1.67 2.82
N GLU A 88 11.87 1.63 1.69
CA GLU A 88 11.84 2.67 0.66
C GLU A 88 10.61 2.52 -0.26
N PHE A 89 9.41 2.51 0.32
CA PHE A 89 8.16 2.42 -0.44
C PHE A 89 7.64 3.82 -0.87
N PRO A 90 7.05 3.94 -2.07
CA PRO A 90 6.38 5.18 -2.46
C PRO A 90 5.10 5.38 -1.65
N ILE A 91 4.81 6.64 -1.34
CA ILE A 91 3.62 7.07 -0.60
C ILE A 91 2.73 7.86 -1.56
N ILE A 92 1.44 7.54 -1.54
CA ILE A 92 0.41 8.23 -2.31
C ILE A 92 -0.71 8.61 -1.36
N TYR A 93 -1.15 9.86 -1.45
CA TYR A 93 -2.25 10.40 -0.66
C TYR A 93 -3.51 10.46 -1.53
N GLY A 94 -4.68 10.22 -0.97
CA GLY A 94 -5.88 10.25 -1.81
C GLY A 94 -7.22 10.28 -1.10
N ILE A 95 -8.22 10.58 -1.92
CA ILE A 95 -9.64 10.52 -1.58
C ILE A 95 -10.27 9.55 -2.57
N ALA A 96 -10.17 8.24 -2.28
CA ALA A 96 -10.60 7.20 -3.21
C ALA A 96 -12.08 7.34 -3.62
N LYS A 97 -12.93 7.86 -2.70
CA LYS A 97 -14.35 8.12 -2.98
C LYS A 97 -14.57 9.18 -4.06
N GLN A 98 -13.65 10.13 -4.20
CA GLN A 98 -13.68 11.16 -5.22
C GLN A 98 -12.80 10.80 -6.43
N GLY A 99 -12.09 9.67 -6.37
CA GLY A 99 -11.16 9.26 -7.41
C GLY A 99 -9.94 10.17 -7.50
N ILE A 100 -9.46 10.72 -6.38
CA ILE A 100 -8.30 11.62 -6.35
C ILE A 100 -7.11 10.90 -5.69
N ALA A 101 -5.94 10.98 -6.33
CA ALA A 101 -4.65 10.59 -5.78
C ALA A 101 -3.62 11.71 -5.98
N LYS A 102 -2.66 11.81 -5.09
CA LYS A 102 -1.61 12.83 -5.02
C LYS A 102 -0.28 12.21 -4.58
N ARG A 103 0.84 12.77 -5.03
CA ARG A 103 2.18 12.33 -4.57
C ARG A 103 2.55 13.07 -3.29
N GLU A 104 2.18 14.34 -3.19
CA GLU A 104 2.30 15.16 -1.98
C GLU A 104 0.92 15.69 -1.53
N MET A 105 0.76 16.02 -0.24
CA MET A 105 -0.52 16.49 0.30
C MET A 105 -1.01 17.80 -0.35
N GLU A 106 -0.07 18.66 -0.68
CA GLU A 106 -0.26 19.99 -1.27
C GLU A 106 -0.52 19.95 -2.78
N ASP A 107 -0.29 18.83 -3.46
CA ASP A 107 -0.48 18.73 -4.90
C ASP A 107 -1.94 18.98 -5.29
N ASP A 108 -2.16 19.69 -6.39
CA ASP A 108 -3.47 19.73 -7.02
C ASP A 108 -3.65 18.49 -7.89
N SER A 109 -4.75 17.76 -7.70
CA SER A 109 -5.09 16.59 -8.50
C SER A 109 -6.61 16.43 -8.61
N THR A 110 -7.04 15.89 -9.75
CA THR A 110 -8.45 15.67 -10.08
C THR A 110 -8.77 14.20 -10.40
N ASP A 111 -7.77 13.32 -10.39
CA ASP A 111 -7.93 11.93 -10.78
C ASP A 111 -6.93 10.99 -10.07
N LEU A 112 -6.97 9.71 -10.42
CA LEU A 112 -6.12 8.66 -9.85
C LEU A 112 -4.81 8.46 -10.62
N SER A 113 -4.50 9.30 -11.63
CA SER A 113 -3.29 9.12 -12.45
C SER A 113 -2.01 8.97 -11.62
N PRO A 114 -1.79 9.77 -10.55
CA PRO A 114 -0.59 9.60 -9.72
C PRO A 114 -0.44 8.21 -9.10
N LEU A 115 -1.53 7.56 -8.71
CA LEU A 115 -1.50 6.19 -8.20
C LEU A 115 -1.13 5.20 -9.31
N PHE A 116 -1.78 5.30 -10.47
CA PHE A 116 -1.52 4.36 -11.57
C PHE A 116 -0.12 4.49 -12.14
N GLU A 117 0.37 5.72 -12.30
CA GLU A 117 1.76 5.99 -12.69
C GLU A 117 2.74 5.37 -11.69
N THR A 118 2.50 5.59 -10.40
CA THR A 118 3.35 5.01 -9.35
C THR A 118 3.36 3.48 -9.38
N ILE A 119 2.21 2.84 -9.63
CA ILE A 119 2.16 1.38 -9.81
C ILE A 119 3.00 0.94 -11.00
N VAL A 120 2.88 1.63 -12.14
CA VAL A 120 3.64 1.30 -13.37
C VAL A 120 5.15 1.51 -13.17
N ASP A 121 5.55 2.61 -12.52
CA ASP A 121 6.97 2.93 -12.28
C ASP A 121 7.61 2.01 -11.23
N HIS A 122 6.84 1.58 -10.22
CA HIS A 122 7.32 0.75 -9.11
C HIS A 122 7.35 -0.74 -9.43
N THR A 123 6.56 -1.17 -10.42
CA THR A 123 6.55 -2.57 -10.87
C THR A 123 7.49 -2.78 -12.04
N SER A 124 8.21 -3.90 -12.03
CA SER A 124 8.97 -4.31 -13.20
C SER A 124 8.01 -4.75 -14.29
N ALA A 125 8.32 -4.45 -15.55
CA ALA A 125 7.61 -5.07 -16.66
C ALA A 125 7.75 -6.60 -16.56
N TYR A 126 6.66 -7.32 -16.78
CA TYR A 126 6.72 -8.77 -16.85
C TYR A 126 7.73 -9.16 -17.94
N PRO A 127 8.73 -10.02 -17.65
CA PRO A 127 9.74 -10.36 -18.62
C PRO A 127 9.08 -10.98 -19.86
N ASP A 128 9.40 -10.42 -21.02
CA ASP A 128 8.97 -10.98 -22.30
C ASP A 128 9.73 -12.29 -22.51
N TYR A 129 9.06 -13.41 -22.21
CA TYR A 129 9.57 -14.73 -22.53
C TYR A 129 9.11 -15.03 -23.96
N ASP A 130 9.95 -14.65 -24.93
CA ASP A 130 9.84 -15.07 -26.34
C ASP A 130 9.64 -16.59 -26.49
#